data_AF-A0A7V1V5D2-F1
#
_entry.id   AF-A0A7V1V5D2-F1
#
_cell.length_a   1.000
_cell.length_b   1.000
_cell.length_c   1.000
_cell.angle_alpha   90.00
_cell.angle_beta   90.00
_cell.angle_gamma   90.00
#
_symmetry.space_group_name_H-M   'P 1'
#
loop_
_entity.id
_entity.type
_entity.pdbx_description
1 polymer ?
#
loop_
_entity_poly.entity_id
_entity_poly.type
_entity_poly.pdbx_seq_one_letter_code
_entity_poly.pdbx_strand_id
1 'polypeptide(L)'
;MKLVETYSHLNGEEYLLVHHKTRYREIVEVIRQVDASKLRTKESEEKTMKDKLLYNPIALNAELKRLFRRHGWQESRYSYYVTTDFATMQELLPLSLQDQKTFLQKKGVKSPIYSYKQTDFVKDQIAIEVQFGKYAFVAFDLFVKHLLFYSGGVINVGIEVLPVKTMQAEMSSGIAYYEGEVYNVLRHGRNNPPVPLLIVGVAP
;
A
#
# COMPACT_ATOMS: atom_id res chain seq x y z
N MET A 1 6.26 16.42 7.99
CA MET A 1 6.41 14.99 8.25
C MET A 1 7.82 14.61 7.84
N LYS A 2 8.36 13.60 8.48
CA LYS A 2 9.68 13.05 8.21
C LYS A 2 9.59 11.54 8.16
N LEU A 3 10.46 10.95 7.36
CA LEU A 3 10.75 9.53 7.42
C LEU A 3 11.61 9.31 8.67
N VAL A 4 11.19 8.37 9.50
CA VAL A 4 11.86 8.01 10.76
C VAL A 4 12.56 6.67 10.61
N GLU A 5 11.86 5.69 10.03
CA GLU A 5 12.33 4.33 9.86
C GLU A 5 12.00 3.82 8.45
N THR A 6 12.82 2.90 7.94
CA THR A 6 12.53 2.15 6.71
C THR A 6 12.82 0.66 6.90
N TYR A 7 12.00 -0.17 6.27
CA TYR A 7 12.23 -1.61 6.16
C TYR A 7 12.17 -2.02 4.70
N SER A 8 13.31 -2.45 4.17
CA SER A 8 13.45 -2.96 2.79
C SER A 8 13.20 -4.47 2.76
N HIS A 9 12.02 -4.87 2.31
CA HIS A 9 11.66 -6.27 2.12
C HIS A 9 12.02 -6.71 0.70
N LEU A 10 12.74 -7.84 0.58
CA LEU A 10 13.26 -8.35 -0.70
C LEU A 10 14.02 -7.28 -1.51
N ASN A 11 14.79 -6.44 -0.81
CA ASN A 11 15.59 -5.37 -1.37
C ASN A 11 14.77 -4.32 -2.18
N GLY A 12 13.55 -4.03 -1.75
CA GLY A 12 12.67 -3.07 -2.41
C GLY A 12 13.23 -1.64 -2.43
N GLU A 13 13.88 -1.20 -1.35
CA GLU A 13 14.53 0.12 -1.31
C GLU A 13 15.74 0.18 -2.26
N GLU A 14 16.55 -0.87 -2.29
CA GLU A 14 17.70 -0.97 -3.18
C GLU A 14 17.26 -0.95 -4.64
N TYR A 15 16.19 -1.67 -4.98
CA TYR A 15 15.58 -1.61 -6.32
C TYR A 15 15.19 -0.18 -6.68
N LEU A 16 14.57 0.56 -5.75
CA LEU A 16 14.23 1.97 -5.96
C LEU A 16 15.47 2.85 -6.12
N LEU A 17 16.52 2.64 -5.32
CA LEU A 17 17.77 3.42 -5.38
C LEU A 17 18.54 3.20 -6.68
N VAL A 18 18.52 1.98 -7.23
CA VAL A 18 19.24 1.62 -8.46
C VAL A 18 18.44 1.99 -9.71
N HIS A 19 17.15 1.64 -9.77
CA HIS A 19 16.36 1.74 -10.99
C HIS A 19 15.44 2.96 -11.02
N HIS A 20 15.06 3.51 -9.86
CA HIS A 20 14.03 4.54 -9.73
C HIS A 20 14.44 5.71 -8.82
N LYS A 21 15.72 6.04 -8.78
CA LYS A 21 16.30 7.01 -7.83
C LYS A 21 15.58 8.37 -7.82
N THR A 22 15.19 8.85 -8.98
CA THR A 22 14.43 10.11 -9.12
C THR A 22 13.04 10.01 -8.51
N ARG A 23 12.35 8.88 -8.72
CA ARG A 23 11.03 8.64 -8.10
C ARG A 23 11.14 8.48 -6.60
N TYR A 24 12.15 7.77 -6.11
CA TYR A 24 12.33 7.63 -4.68
C TYR A 24 12.53 8.99 -3.99
N ARG A 25 13.36 9.87 -4.57
CA ARG A 25 13.52 11.25 -4.09
C ARG A 25 12.21 12.04 -4.10
N GLU A 26 11.44 11.96 -5.19
CA GLU A 26 10.12 12.60 -5.31
C GLU A 26 9.17 12.15 -4.19
N ILE A 27 9.13 10.86 -3.87
CA ILE A 27 8.28 10.29 -2.79
C ILE A 27 8.68 10.85 -1.44
N VAL A 28 9.99 10.85 -1.13
CA VAL A 28 10.53 11.39 0.11
C VAL A 28 10.21 12.89 0.24
N GLU A 29 10.35 13.65 -0.85
CA GLU A 29 10.02 15.08 -0.89
C GLU A 29 8.52 15.34 -0.70
N VAL A 30 7.64 14.53 -1.31
CA VAL A 30 6.19 14.61 -1.12
C VAL A 30 5.83 14.39 0.35
N ILE A 31 6.36 13.35 0.99
CA ILE A 31 6.09 13.08 2.41
C ILE A 31 6.57 14.26 3.27
N ARG A 32 7.75 14.83 2.96
CA ARG A 32 8.32 15.97 3.69
C ARG A 32 7.49 17.25 3.60
N GLN A 33 6.72 17.44 2.52
CA GLN A 33 5.85 18.60 2.36
C GLN A 33 4.63 18.60 3.30
N VAL A 34 4.25 17.46 3.88
CA VAL A 34 3.08 17.38 4.76
C VAL A 34 3.37 18.04 6.10
N ASP A 35 2.67 19.13 6.42
CA ASP A 35 2.71 19.74 7.75
C ASP A 35 1.68 19.06 8.67
N ALA A 36 2.07 17.96 9.32
CA ALA A 36 1.17 17.18 10.16
C ALA A 36 0.62 17.99 11.36
N SER A 37 1.34 19.01 11.83
CA SER A 37 0.89 19.83 12.97
C SER A 37 -0.45 20.53 12.70
N LYS A 38 -0.68 20.93 11.44
CA LYS A 38 -1.94 21.54 10.98
C LYS A 38 -3.08 20.54 10.81
N LEU A 39 -2.79 19.25 10.85
CA LEU A 39 -3.75 18.17 10.66
C LEU A 39 -4.15 17.49 11.98
N ARG A 40 -3.77 18.11 13.12
CA ARG A 40 -4.20 17.73 14.47
C ARG A 40 -5.59 18.30 14.80
N THR A 41 -6.57 17.92 13.99
CA THR A 41 -7.92 18.52 14.00
C THR A 41 -9.01 17.61 14.53
N LYS A 42 -8.68 16.36 14.91
CA LYS A 42 -9.67 15.40 15.38
C LYS A 42 -9.83 15.53 16.89
N GLU A 43 -11.02 15.94 17.33
CA GLU A 43 -11.39 15.84 18.74
C GLU A 43 -11.72 14.38 19.10
N SER A 44 -11.18 13.91 20.22
CA SER A 44 -11.32 12.51 20.64
C SER A 44 -12.51 12.31 21.57
N GLU A 45 -13.39 11.39 21.19
CA GLU A 45 -14.52 10.91 22.00
C GLU A 45 -14.16 9.65 22.83
N GLU A 46 -12.92 9.14 22.72
CA GLU A 46 -12.50 7.93 23.42
C GLU A 46 -12.36 8.18 24.92
N LYS A 47 -12.89 7.27 25.76
CA LYS A 47 -12.87 7.40 27.24
C LYS A 47 -11.48 7.71 27.81
N THR A 48 -10.43 7.14 27.22
CA THR A 48 -9.03 7.30 27.68
C THR A 48 -8.34 8.56 27.15
N MET A 49 -8.94 9.27 26.19
CA MET A 49 -8.34 10.41 25.48
C MET A 49 -9.36 11.53 25.24
N LYS A 50 -10.39 11.62 26.09
CA LYS A 50 -11.50 12.55 25.89
C LYS A 50 -10.99 13.99 25.73
N ASP A 51 -11.56 14.72 24.78
CA ASP A 51 -11.32 16.15 24.52
C ASP A 51 -9.87 16.49 24.07
N LYS A 52 -9.03 15.49 23.79
CA LYS A 52 -7.72 15.71 23.16
C LYS A 52 -7.86 15.96 21.67
N LEU A 53 -7.10 16.92 21.15
CA LEU A 53 -6.87 17.05 19.71
C LEU A 53 -5.83 16.02 19.26
N LEU A 54 -6.24 15.15 18.36
CA LEU A 54 -5.45 14.08 17.77
C LEU A 54 -5.17 14.38 16.29
N TYR A 55 -4.15 13.73 15.74
CA TYR A 55 -3.92 13.72 14.31
C TYR A 55 -5.10 13.06 13.60
N ASN A 56 -5.64 13.75 12.60
CA ASN A 56 -6.78 13.31 11.83
C ASN A 56 -6.33 12.43 10.66
N PRO A 57 -6.59 11.10 10.70
CA PRO A 57 -6.14 10.19 9.64
C PRO A 57 -6.72 10.52 8.27
N ILE A 58 -7.98 10.98 8.25
CA ILE A 58 -8.68 11.34 7.02
C ILE A 58 -8.00 12.57 6.39
N ALA A 59 -7.66 13.57 7.21
CA ALA A 59 -6.99 14.77 6.74
C ALA A 59 -5.55 14.49 6.27
N LEU A 60 -4.82 13.62 6.98
CA LEU A 60 -3.48 13.17 6.58
C LEU A 60 -3.49 12.41 5.25
N ASN A 61 -4.40 11.44 5.09
CA ASN A 61 -4.57 10.71 3.83
C ASN A 61 -4.94 11.66 2.69
N ALA A 62 -5.86 12.60 2.93
CA ALA A 62 -6.27 13.57 1.92
C ALA A 62 -5.13 14.49 1.47
N GLU A 63 -4.29 14.95 2.41
CA GLU A 63 -3.16 15.83 2.09
C GLU A 63 -2.10 15.07 1.28
N LEU A 64 -1.69 13.86 1.70
CA LEU A 64 -0.78 13.04 0.92
C LEU A 64 -1.34 12.73 -0.47
N LYS A 65 -2.63 12.39 -0.57
CA LYS A 65 -3.31 12.15 -1.85
C LYS A 65 -3.26 13.36 -2.76
N ARG A 66 -3.50 14.55 -2.22
CA ARG A 66 -3.37 15.82 -2.96
C ARG A 66 -1.94 16.00 -3.46
N LEU A 67 -0.95 15.82 -2.60
CA LEU A 67 0.47 15.99 -2.95
C LEU A 67 0.91 14.99 -4.01
N PHE A 68 0.69 13.69 -3.83
CA PHE A 68 1.04 12.66 -4.81
C PHE A 68 0.38 12.90 -6.17
N ARG A 69 -0.91 13.26 -6.19
CA ARG A 69 -1.61 13.60 -7.44
C ARG A 69 -1.00 14.80 -8.17
N ARG A 70 -0.53 15.84 -7.45
CA ARG A 70 0.18 16.97 -8.08
C ARG A 70 1.49 16.54 -8.74
N HIS A 71 2.11 15.47 -8.24
CA HIS A 71 3.28 14.85 -8.85
C HIS A 71 2.92 13.80 -9.91
N GLY A 72 1.66 13.72 -10.35
CA GLY A 72 1.24 12.81 -11.42
C GLY A 72 1.14 11.34 -11.01
N TRP A 73 1.11 11.04 -9.71
CA TRP A 73 0.74 9.71 -9.23
C TRP A 73 -0.76 9.51 -9.37
N GLN A 74 -1.16 8.38 -9.95
CA GLN A 74 -2.55 8.13 -10.33
C GLN A 74 -3.07 6.84 -9.70
N GLU A 75 -4.37 6.80 -9.48
CA GLU A 75 -5.04 5.59 -9.04
C GLU A 75 -4.99 4.53 -10.13
N SER A 76 -4.72 3.29 -9.76
CA SER A 76 -4.67 2.17 -10.71
C SER A 76 -5.63 1.07 -10.29
N ARG A 77 -6.35 0.53 -11.28
CA ARG A 77 -7.27 -0.59 -11.11
C ARG A 77 -6.72 -1.78 -11.87
N TYR A 78 -6.51 -2.88 -11.15
CA TYR A 78 -6.19 -4.17 -11.75
C TYR A 78 -7.42 -5.07 -11.73
N SER A 79 -7.89 -5.42 -12.92
CA SER A 79 -9.06 -6.27 -13.15
C SER A 79 -8.62 -7.64 -13.63
N TYR A 80 -9.27 -8.69 -13.12
CA TYR A 80 -8.89 -10.07 -13.38
C TYR A 80 -10.10 -11.01 -13.24
N TYR A 81 -9.98 -12.22 -13.78
CA TYR A 81 -10.92 -13.32 -13.50
C TYR A 81 -10.33 -14.28 -12.47
N VAL A 82 -11.19 -14.80 -11.58
CA VAL A 82 -10.75 -15.75 -10.55
C VAL A 82 -10.88 -17.20 -11.00
N THR A 83 -9.98 -18.05 -10.48
CA THR A 83 -10.04 -19.51 -10.56
C THR A 83 -9.53 -20.09 -9.24
N THR A 84 -10.01 -21.27 -8.88
CA THR A 84 -9.50 -22.05 -7.74
C THR A 84 -8.53 -23.14 -8.17
N ASP A 85 -8.30 -23.32 -9.47
CA ASP A 85 -7.34 -24.28 -10.01
C ASP A 85 -5.97 -23.60 -10.23
N PHE A 86 -4.94 -24.13 -9.58
CA PHE A 86 -3.60 -23.52 -9.58
C PHE A 86 -2.94 -23.58 -10.95
N ALA A 87 -3.07 -24.68 -11.69
CA ALA A 87 -2.50 -24.81 -13.03
C ALA A 87 -3.12 -23.79 -14.00
N THR A 88 -4.45 -23.68 -13.97
CA THR A 88 -5.20 -22.66 -14.72
C THR A 88 -4.77 -21.25 -14.32
N MET A 89 -4.53 -20.99 -13.03
CA MET A 89 -4.09 -19.67 -12.55
C MET A 89 -2.75 -19.25 -13.16
N GLN A 90 -1.77 -20.17 -13.25
CA GLN A 90 -0.47 -19.88 -13.83
C GLN A 90 -0.56 -19.50 -15.31
N GLU A 91 -1.44 -20.17 -16.07
CA GLU A 91 -1.71 -19.83 -17.47
C GLU A 91 -2.51 -18.52 -17.61
N LEU A 92 -3.34 -18.18 -16.62
CA LEU A 92 -4.26 -17.04 -16.65
C LEU A 92 -3.56 -15.70 -16.39
N LEU A 93 -2.60 -15.67 -15.46
CA LEU A 93 -1.92 -14.44 -15.00
C LEU A 93 -1.33 -13.56 -16.11
N PRO A 94 -0.60 -14.09 -17.12
CA PRO A 94 -0.01 -13.24 -18.15
C PRO A 94 -1.02 -12.75 -19.21
N LEU A 95 -2.28 -13.23 -19.18
CA LEU A 95 -3.28 -12.90 -20.19
C LEU A 95 -3.94 -11.55 -19.92
N SER A 96 -4.33 -10.86 -21.00
CA SER A 96 -5.21 -9.69 -20.90
C SER A 96 -6.56 -10.07 -20.26
N LEU A 97 -7.27 -9.13 -19.64
CA LEU A 97 -8.58 -9.40 -19.02
C LEU A 97 -9.57 -10.08 -19.99
N GLN A 98 -9.57 -9.66 -21.26
CA GLN A 98 -10.42 -10.25 -22.28
C GLN A 98 -10.02 -11.70 -22.60
N ASP A 99 -8.72 -11.95 -22.71
CA ASP A 99 -8.18 -13.29 -22.97
C ASP A 99 -8.37 -14.22 -21.77
N GLN A 100 -8.27 -13.71 -20.54
CA GLN A 100 -8.58 -14.45 -19.31
C GLN A 100 -10.00 -15.01 -19.35
N LYS A 101 -10.98 -14.16 -19.72
CA LYS A 101 -12.39 -14.58 -19.85
C LYS A 101 -12.54 -15.71 -20.87
N THR A 102 -11.98 -15.51 -22.06
CA THR A 102 -12.08 -16.49 -23.15
C THR A 102 -11.36 -17.80 -22.81
N PHE A 103 -10.21 -17.73 -22.16
CA PHE A 103 -9.45 -18.89 -21.70
C PHE A 103 -10.26 -19.74 -20.70
N LEU A 104 -10.85 -19.11 -19.68
CA LEU A 104 -11.68 -19.81 -18.71
C LEU A 104 -12.92 -20.46 -19.35
N GLN A 105 -13.57 -19.77 -20.30
CA GLN A 105 -14.69 -20.33 -21.05
C GLN A 105 -14.27 -21.55 -21.87
N LYS A 106 -13.10 -21.52 -22.52
CA LYS A 106 -12.55 -22.67 -23.27
C LYS A 106 -12.22 -23.86 -22.36
N LYS A 107 -11.84 -23.62 -21.10
CA LYS A 107 -11.62 -24.66 -20.07
C LYS A 107 -12.92 -25.15 -19.43
N GLY A 108 -14.09 -24.70 -19.90
CA GLY A 108 -15.41 -25.17 -19.44
C GLY A 108 -16.03 -24.35 -18.32
N VAL A 109 -15.43 -23.22 -17.90
CA VAL A 109 -16.03 -22.32 -16.91
C VAL A 109 -17.18 -21.54 -17.55
N LYS A 110 -18.42 -21.94 -17.25
CA LYS A 110 -19.63 -21.33 -17.82
C LYS A 110 -19.78 -19.84 -17.49
N SER A 111 -19.45 -19.47 -16.25
CA SER A 111 -19.60 -18.10 -15.74
C SER A 111 -18.30 -17.63 -15.08
N PRO A 112 -17.30 -17.17 -15.86
CA PRO A 112 -16.07 -16.61 -15.30
C PRO A 112 -16.38 -15.47 -14.33
N ILE A 113 -15.84 -15.54 -13.12
CA ILE A 113 -16.11 -14.57 -12.05
C ILE A 113 -15.11 -13.42 -12.17
N TYR A 114 -15.61 -12.24 -12.47
CA TYR A 114 -14.83 -11.01 -12.53
C TYR A 114 -14.51 -10.48 -11.13
N SER A 115 -13.27 -10.03 -10.93
CA SER A 115 -12.86 -9.28 -9.75
C SER A 115 -11.94 -8.12 -10.14
N TYR A 116 -11.71 -7.24 -9.19
CA TYR A 116 -10.71 -6.19 -9.33
C TYR A 116 -10.18 -5.76 -7.96
N LYS A 117 -9.03 -5.10 -7.98
CA LYS A 117 -8.51 -4.31 -6.86
C LYS A 117 -8.03 -2.96 -7.37
N GLN A 118 -7.94 -2.02 -6.46
CA GLN A 118 -7.57 -0.65 -6.73
C GLN A 118 -6.53 -0.22 -5.70
N THR A 119 -5.52 0.49 -6.16
CA THR A 119 -4.44 1.04 -5.34
C THR A 119 -4.40 2.55 -5.55
N ASP A 120 -4.05 3.28 -4.49
CA ASP A 120 -4.19 4.73 -4.47
C ASP A 120 -3.26 5.45 -5.47
N PHE A 121 -2.01 4.99 -5.57
CA PHE A 121 -0.97 5.67 -6.34
C PHE A 121 -0.09 4.68 -7.09
N VAL A 122 -0.05 4.77 -8.41
CA VAL A 122 0.89 4.06 -9.28
C VAL A 122 1.55 5.04 -10.23
N LYS A 123 2.86 4.87 -10.40
CA LYS A 123 3.68 5.57 -11.38
C LYS A 123 4.96 4.78 -11.61
N ASP A 124 5.39 4.66 -12.87
CA ASP A 124 6.65 3.99 -13.24
C ASP A 124 6.84 2.60 -12.61
N GLN A 125 5.76 1.80 -12.55
CA GLN A 125 5.71 0.46 -11.93
C GLN A 125 6.04 0.43 -10.43
N ILE A 126 5.78 1.53 -9.72
CA ILE A 126 5.82 1.63 -8.26
C ILE A 126 4.39 1.84 -7.78
N ALA A 127 3.92 1.05 -6.81
CA ALA A 127 2.69 1.35 -6.08
C ALA A 127 3.01 1.99 -4.73
N ILE A 128 2.22 2.97 -4.32
CA ILE A 128 2.25 3.55 -2.97
C ILE A 128 0.87 3.41 -2.36
N GLU A 129 0.82 2.85 -1.16
CA GLU A 129 -0.33 2.88 -0.27
C GLU A 129 0.02 3.76 0.93
N VAL A 130 -0.89 4.67 1.26
CA VAL A 130 -0.77 5.53 2.44
C VAL A 130 -1.85 5.09 3.42
N GLN A 131 -1.46 4.48 4.53
CA GLN A 131 -2.42 3.83 5.40
C GLN A 131 -2.32 4.33 6.84
N PHE A 132 -3.10 5.39 7.12
CA PHE A 132 -3.42 5.83 8.49
C PHE A 132 -4.71 5.18 9.03
N GLY A 133 -5.15 4.06 8.43
CA GLY A 133 -6.36 3.33 8.77
C GLY A 133 -6.16 2.18 9.77
N LYS A 134 -7.18 1.33 9.89
CA LYS A 134 -7.18 0.17 10.80
C LYS A 134 -6.19 -0.91 10.34
N TYR A 135 -5.60 -1.63 11.28
CA TYR A 135 -4.60 -2.69 11.03
C TYR A 135 -5.02 -3.74 9.99
N ALA A 136 -6.31 -4.10 9.94
CA ALA A 136 -6.81 -5.09 8.99
C ALA A 136 -6.64 -4.66 7.53
N PHE A 137 -6.64 -3.35 7.24
CA PHE A 137 -6.44 -2.83 5.89
C PHE A 137 -4.97 -2.89 5.47
N VAL A 138 -4.02 -2.58 6.38
CA VAL A 138 -2.59 -2.71 6.06
C VAL A 138 -2.20 -4.14 5.76
N ALA A 139 -2.69 -5.11 6.53
CA ALA A 139 -2.45 -6.52 6.24
C ALA A 139 -2.99 -6.92 4.85
N PHE A 140 -4.13 -6.35 4.45
CA PHE A 140 -4.66 -6.56 3.11
C PHE A 140 -3.81 -5.89 2.02
N ASP A 141 -3.30 -4.68 2.28
CA ASP A 141 -2.44 -3.95 1.36
C ASP A 141 -1.12 -4.72 1.11
N LEU A 142 -0.41 -5.10 2.18
CA LEU A 142 0.87 -5.81 2.16
C LEU A 142 0.78 -7.21 1.52
N PHE A 143 -0.21 -8.02 1.91
CA PHE A 143 -0.25 -9.44 1.54
C PHE A 143 -1.18 -9.77 0.37
N VAL A 144 -2.11 -8.88 0.00
CA VAL A 144 -3.08 -9.13 -1.08
C VAL A 144 -2.91 -8.13 -2.21
N LYS A 145 -3.01 -6.83 -1.95
CA LYS A 145 -3.00 -5.83 -3.03
C LYS A 145 -1.65 -5.74 -3.71
N HIS A 146 -0.56 -5.49 -2.99
CA HIS A 146 0.75 -5.39 -3.64
C HIS A 146 1.13 -6.65 -4.42
N LEU A 147 0.87 -7.84 -3.86
CA LEU A 147 1.11 -9.11 -4.55
C LEU A 147 0.28 -9.25 -5.83
N LEU A 148 -0.98 -8.84 -5.83
CA LEU A 148 -1.83 -8.90 -7.01
C LEU A 148 -1.31 -7.97 -8.12
N PHE A 149 -0.97 -6.73 -7.78
CA PHE A 149 -0.42 -5.78 -8.77
C PHE A 149 0.96 -6.21 -9.27
N TYR A 150 1.78 -6.84 -8.43
CA TYR A 150 3.08 -7.38 -8.79
C TYR A 150 2.96 -8.59 -9.74
N SER A 151 2.17 -9.59 -9.36
CA SER A 151 1.94 -10.78 -10.20
C SER A 151 1.20 -10.47 -11.50
N GLY A 152 0.41 -9.40 -11.53
CA GLY A 152 -0.21 -8.86 -12.75
C GLY A 152 0.72 -7.99 -13.61
N GLY A 153 1.99 -7.82 -13.24
CA GLY A 153 2.97 -7.03 -14.00
C GLY A 153 2.72 -5.52 -13.99
N VAL A 154 1.90 -5.01 -13.07
CA VAL A 154 1.60 -3.57 -12.96
C VAL A 154 2.68 -2.84 -12.17
N ILE A 155 3.29 -3.50 -11.20
CA ILE A 155 4.36 -2.94 -10.36
C ILE A 155 5.52 -3.92 -10.23
N ASN A 156 6.71 -3.38 -9.95
CA ASN A 156 7.89 -4.15 -9.55
C ASN A 156 8.19 -3.99 -8.05
N VAL A 157 7.65 -2.94 -7.41
CA VAL A 157 7.84 -2.66 -5.99
C VAL A 157 6.61 -1.95 -5.43
N GLY A 158 6.22 -2.35 -4.22
CA GLY A 158 5.20 -1.66 -3.41
C GLY A 158 5.85 -0.81 -2.31
N ILE A 159 5.20 0.29 -1.94
CA ILE A 159 5.61 1.15 -0.84
C ILE A 159 4.42 1.34 0.09
N GLU A 160 4.61 1.05 1.36
CA GLU A 160 3.59 1.21 2.40
C GLU A 160 4.03 2.33 3.36
N VAL A 161 3.25 3.41 3.44
CA VAL A 161 3.54 4.55 4.31
C VAL A 161 2.67 4.48 5.57
N LEU A 162 3.31 4.30 6.72
CA LEU A 162 2.66 4.07 8.02
C LEU A 162 3.15 5.07 9.07
N PRO A 163 2.33 5.46 10.06
CA PRO A 163 2.81 6.24 11.19
C PRO A 163 3.72 5.36 12.06
N VAL A 164 4.81 5.90 12.60
CA VAL A 164 5.54 5.21 13.69
C VAL A 164 4.71 5.23 14.97
N LYS A 165 5.03 4.36 15.94
CA LYS A 165 4.24 4.18 17.16
C LYS A 165 4.02 5.48 17.93
N THR A 166 5.02 6.35 17.98
CA THR A 166 4.93 7.66 18.65
C THR A 166 3.89 8.57 18.01
N MET A 167 3.80 8.59 16.67
CA MET A 167 2.75 9.32 15.96
C MET A 167 1.39 8.64 16.12
N GLN A 168 1.32 7.31 15.98
CA GLN A 168 0.08 6.55 16.14
C GLN A 168 -0.55 6.75 17.52
N ALA A 169 0.25 6.88 18.58
CA ALA A 169 -0.22 7.14 19.94
C ALA A 169 -0.96 8.49 20.08
N GLU A 170 -0.79 9.40 19.12
CA GLU A 170 -1.49 10.67 19.00
C GLU A 170 -2.60 10.63 17.94
N MET A 171 -3.05 9.44 17.54
CA MET A 171 -4.16 9.18 16.63
C MET A 171 -5.24 8.33 17.33
N SER A 172 -6.36 8.07 16.66
CA SER A 172 -7.40 7.19 17.20
C SER A 172 -6.92 5.74 17.40
N SER A 173 -7.57 5.04 18.32
CA SER A 173 -7.25 3.64 18.60
C SER A 173 -7.43 2.71 17.40
N GLY A 174 -6.61 1.65 17.36
CA GLY A 174 -6.67 0.59 16.35
C GLY A 174 -6.08 0.96 14.99
N ILE A 175 -5.41 2.12 14.87
CA ILE A 175 -4.63 2.49 13.69
C ILE A 175 -3.34 1.66 13.66
N ALA A 176 -3.00 1.14 12.49
CA ALA A 176 -1.75 0.42 12.29
C ALA A 176 -0.54 1.35 12.44
N TYR A 177 0.61 0.76 12.76
CA TYR A 177 1.86 1.49 12.95
C TYR A 177 3.03 0.68 12.42
N TYR A 178 4.05 1.39 11.94
CA TYR A 178 5.22 0.85 11.29
C TYR A 178 5.81 -0.38 12.01
N GLU A 179 6.09 -0.25 13.31
CA GLU A 179 6.75 -1.29 14.11
C GLU A 179 5.90 -2.58 14.16
N GLY A 180 4.58 -2.43 14.28
CA GLY A 180 3.66 -3.56 14.31
C GLY A 180 3.57 -4.29 12.97
N GLU A 181 3.54 -3.54 11.87
CA GLU A 181 3.39 -4.13 10.53
C GLU A 181 4.69 -4.72 9.99
N VAL A 182 5.84 -4.10 10.28
CA VAL A 182 7.16 -4.73 10.04
C VAL A 182 7.28 -6.02 10.86
N TYR A 183 6.87 -6.01 12.13
CA TYR A 183 6.84 -7.22 12.95
C TYR A 183 5.94 -8.31 12.34
N ASN A 184 4.78 -7.95 11.77
CA ASN A 184 3.91 -8.89 11.05
C ASN A 184 4.63 -9.48 9.84
N VAL A 185 5.26 -8.67 8.98
CA VAL A 185 6.01 -9.16 7.81
C VAL A 185 7.14 -10.09 8.22
N LEU A 186 7.96 -9.71 9.21
CA LEU A 186 9.06 -10.54 9.70
C LEU A 186 8.58 -11.91 10.22
N ARG A 187 7.40 -11.97 10.85
CA ARG A 187 6.81 -13.22 11.35
C ARG A 187 6.37 -14.19 10.25
N HIS A 188 6.12 -13.72 9.04
CA HIS A 188 5.80 -14.58 7.90
C HIS A 188 7.04 -15.27 7.31
N GLY A 189 8.24 -14.90 7.76
CA GLY A 189 9.51 -15.41 7.28
C GLY A 189 10.14 -14.54 6.18
N ARG A 190 11.36 -14.89 5.78
CA ARG A 190 12.23 -13.99 4.98
C ARG A 190 11.68 -13.58 3.62
N ASN A 191 10.85 -14.42 2.99
CA ASN A 191 10.45 -14.25 1.58
C ASN A 191 8.94 -14.00 1.40
N ASN A 192 8.22 -13.65 2.48
CA ASN A 192 6.78 -13.49 2.45
C ASN A 192 6.40 -12.08 2.95
N PRO A 193 5.64 -11.28 2.17
CA PRO A 193 5.03 -11.62 0.88
C PRO A 193 6.05 -11.69 -0.27
N PRO A 194 5.79 -12.48 -1.35
CA PRO A 194 6.73 -12.66 -2.46
C PRO A 194 6.65 -11.49 -3.46
N VAL A 195 6.74 -10.26 -2.94
CA VAL A 195 6.75 -9.00 -3.68
C VAL A 195 7.76 -8.07 -3.00
N PRO A 196 8.65 -7.36 -3.74
CA PRO A 196 9.51 -6.34 -3.15
C PRO A 196 8.69 -5.21 -2.54
N LEU A 197 8.98 -4.87 -1.28
CA LEU A 197 8.29 -3.80 -0.56
C LEU A 197 9.29 -2.87 0.12
N LEU A 198 8.92 -1.60 0.21
CA LEU A 198 9.52 -0.64 1.13
C LEU A 198 8.44 -0.17 2.11
N ILE A 199 8.59 -0.53 3.38
CA ILE A 199 7.71 -0.01 4.43
C ILE A 199 8.37 1.21 5.04
N VAL A 200 7.66 2.33 5.08
CA VAL A 200 8.18 3.63 5.53
C VAL A 200 7.43 4.08 6.77
N GLY A 201 8.15 4.22 7.88
CA GLY A 201 7.64 4.80 9.11
C GLY A 201 7.78 6.31 9.09
N VAL A 202 6.67 7.02 9.28
CA VAL A 202 6.63 8.49 9.27
C VAL A 202 6.16 9.09 10.59
N ALA A 203 6.63 10.30 10.89
CA ALA A 203 6.21 11.11 12.02
C ALA A 203 6.06 12.59 11.58
N PRO A 204 5.43 13.46 12.40
CA PRO A 204 5.42 14.90 12.18
C PRO A 204 6.80 15.50 11.89
#